data_AF-A0A8T5STX5-F1
#
_entry.id   AF-A0A8T5STX5-F1
#
_cell.length_a   1.000
_cell.length_b   1.000
_cell.length_c   1.000
_cell.angle_alpha   90.00
_cell.angle_beta   90.00
_cell.angle_gamma   90.00
#
_symmetry.space_group_name_H-M   'P 1'
#
loop_
_entity.id
_entity.type
_entity.pdbx_description
1 polymer ?
#
loop_
_entity_poly.entity_id
_entity_poly.type
_entity_poly.pdbx_seq_one_letter_code
_entity_poly.pdbx_strand_id
1 'polypeptide(L)'
;MTIDPLLTEDDAENRRNRVESLGRIVKQIQRPHFEKLIRESINSGVVDITDWTIEAVRALLKVCAEENLRITLKDGTRYFMPVRYPKGQMLESLANAIVSGEW
;
A
#
# COMPACT_ATOMS: atom_id res chain seq x y z
N MET A 1 0.15 33.28 -2.47
CA MET A 1 0.23 31.93 -3.06
C MET A 1 1.56 31.35 -2.65
N THR A 2 1.60 30.67 -1.50
CA THR A 2 2.79 30.01 -0.99
C THR A 2 2.95 28.69 -1.74
N ILE A 3 3.91 28.67 -2.66
CA ILE A 3 4.43 27.44 -3.24
C ILE A 3 5.11 26.72 -2.09
N ASP A 4 4.53 25.63 -1.60
CA ASP A 4 5.13 24.81 -0.54
C ASP A 4 6.36 24.12 -1.15
N PRO A 5 7.59 24.54 -0.81
CA PRO A 5 8.77 24.12 -1.51
C PRO A 5 9.30 22.84 -0.87
N LEU A 6 9.47 21.81 -1.71
CA LEU A 6 10.36 20.67 -1.47
C LEU A 6 9.89 19.68 -0.39
N LEU A 7 8.91 18.84 -0.71
CA LEU A 7 9.08 17.43 -0.34
C LEU A 7 10.20 16.91 -1.23
N THR A 8 11.39 16.75 -0.67
CA THR A 8 12.51 16.18 -1.42
C THR A 8 12.16 14.74 -1.80
N GLU A 9 12.70 14.24 -2.92
CA GLU A 9 12.48 12.82 -3.31
C GLU A 9 12.90 11.87 -2.17
N ASP A 10 13.93 12.25 -1.42
CA ASP A 10 14.43 11.57 -0.24
C ASP A 10 13.37 11.47 0.89
N ASP A 11 12.58 12.51 1.12
CA ASP A 11 11.48 12.49 2.11
C ASP A 11 10.31 11.60 1.67
N ALA A 12 10.05 11.50 0.37
CA ALA A 12 9.03 10.60 -0.17
C ALA A 12 9.47 9.14 -0.08
N GLU A 13 10.73 8.85 -0.41
CA GLU A 13 11.32 7.52 -0.29
C GLU A 13 11.41 7.06 1.16
N ASN A 14 11.86 7.92 2.08
CA ASN A 14 11.93 7.61 3.51
C ASN A 14 10.54 7.29 4.10
N ARG A 15 9.51 8.03 3.71
CA ARG A 15 8.12 7.74 4.13
C ARG A 15 7.63 6.41 3.57
N ARG A 16 7.93 6.09 2.31
CA ARG A 16 7.58 4.80 1.71
C ARG A 16 8.28 3.65 2.42
N ASN A 17 9.59 3.73 2.63
CA ASN A 17 10.38 2.71 3.34
C ASN A 17 9.84 2.42 4.75
N ARG A 18 9.34 3.45 5.43
CA ARG A 18 8.68 3.30 6.73
C ARG A 18 7.37 2.52 6.61
N VAL A 19 6.54 2.80 5.61
CA VAL A 19 5.29 2.04 5.37
C VAL A 19 5.61 0.58 5.03
N GLU A 20 6.59 0.33 4.17
CA GLU A 20 7.07 -1.01 3.80
C GLU A 20 7.55 -1.83 5.00
N SER A 21 8.28 -1.18 5.91
CA SER A 21 8.74 -1.82 7.13
C SER A 21 7.58 -2.14 8.09
N LEU A 22 6.65 -1.18 8.27
CA LEU A 22 5.53 -1.34 9.19
C LEU A 22 4.50 -2.36 8.71
N GLY A 23 4.31 -2.51 7.40
CA GLY A 23 3.35 -3.45 6.80
C GLY A 23 3.55 -4.91 7.25
N ARG A 24 4.76 -5.28 7.65
CA ARG A 24 5.11 -6.63 8.14
C ARG A 24 4.52 -6.99 9.51
N ILE A 25 4.04 -6.01 10.27
CA ILE A 25 3.61 -6.24 11.67
C ILE A 25 2.18 -5.74 11.95
N VAL A 26 1.47 -5.20 10.96
CA VAL A 26 0.14 -4.62 11.15
C VAL A 26 -0.86 -5.68 11.57
N LYS A 27 -1.57 -5.40 12.67
CA LYS A 27 -2.72 -6.18 13.14
C LYS A 27 -4.03 -5.48 12.79
N GLN A 28 -5.14 -6.21 12.83
CA GLN A 28 -6.47 -5.71 12.49
C GLN A 28 -6.85 -4.42 13.25
N ILE A 29 -6.56 -4.36 14.56
CA ILE A 29 -6.84 -3.17 15.38
C ILE A 29 -6.04 -1.93 14.95
N GLN A 30 -4.89 -2.12 14.30
CA GLN A 30 -4.01 -1.05 13.83
C GLN A 30 -4.34 -0.63 12.39
N ARG A 31 -5.19 -1.39 11.68
CA ARG A 31 -5.50 -1.17 10.26
C ARG A 31 -5.91 0.28 9.96
N PRO A 32 -6.82 0.94 10.71
CA PRO A 32 -7.21 2.32 10.41
C PRO A 32 -6.06 3.33 10.54
N HIS A 33 -5.17 3.13 11.52
CA HIS A 33 -4.00 3.98 11.68
C HIS A 33 -2.98 3.78 10.55
N PHE A 34 -2.78 2.53 10.14
CA PHE A 34 -1.92 2.20 9.01
C PHE A 34 -2.46 2.77 7.69
N GLU A 35 -3.77 2.69 7.45
CA GLU A 35 -4.42 3.34 6.30
C GLU A 35 -4.14 4.85 6.26
N LYS A 36 -4.15 5.54 7.40
CA LYS A 36 -3.79 6.96 7.47
C LYS A 36 -2.34 7.21 7.05
N LEU A 37 -1.40 6.40 7.56
CA LEU A 37 0.01 6.49 7.20
C LEU A 37 0.25 6.28 5.70
N ILE A 38 -0.46 5.34 5.08
CA ILE A 38 -0.40 5.09 3.64
C ILE A 38 -0.80 6.35 2.86
N ARG A 39 -1.94 6.96 3.19
CA ARG A 39 -2.42 8.19 2.52
C ARG A 39 -1.41 9.34 2.60
N GLU A 40 -0.71 9.45 3.73
CA GLU A 40 0.30 10.50 3.95
C GLU A 40 1.65 10.21 3.27
N SER A 41 1.91 8.96 2.88
CA SER A 41 3.25 8.50 2.49
C SER A 41 3.34 7.97 1.06
N ILE A 42 2.27 7.39 0.51
CA ILE A 42 2.27 6.72 -0.79
C ILE A 42 1.37 7.49 -1.74
N ASN A 43 1.96 8.05 -2.79
CA ASN A 43 1.25 8.75 -3.87
C ASN A 43 1.41 8.07 -5.24
N SER A 44 2.51 7.35 -5.46
CA SER A 44 2.84 6.64 -6.70
C SER A 44 4.07 5.74 -6.50
N GLY A 45 4.37 4.90 -7.50
CA GLY A 45 5.60 4.12 -7.58
C GLY A 45 5.43 2.65 -7.21
N VAL A 46 6.55 2.01 -6.88
CA VAL A 46 6.60 0.61 -6.42
C VAL A 46 6.54 0.60 -4.91
N VAL A 47 5.67 -0.22 -4.34
CA VAL A 47 5.59 -0.50 -2.89
C VAL A 47 5.99 -1.96 -2.68
N ASP A 48 7.05 -2.17 -1.92
CA ASP A 48 7.48 -3.51 -1.51
C ASP A 48 6.59 -4.03 -0.38
N ILE A 49 5.75 -5.00 -0.73
CA ILE A 49 4.81 -5.67 0.17
C ILE A 49 5.33 -7.05 0.62
N THR A 50 6.60 -7.37 0.36
CA THR A 50 7.18 -8.65 0.76
C THR A 50 7.07 -8.83 2.28
N ASP A 51 6.57 -10.00 2.69
CA ASP A 51 6.30 -10.38 4.08
C ASP A 51 5.27 -9.49 4.81
N TRP A 52 4.47 -8.72 4.09
CA TRP A 52 3.39 -7.95 4.71
C TRP A 52 2.32 -8.85 5.29
N THR A 53 1.69 -8.38 6.38
CA THR A 53 0.50 -9.04 6.89
C THR A 53 -0.68 -8.83 5.94
N ILE A 54 -1.65 -9.75 5.97
CA ILE A 54 -2.89 -9.59 5.21
C ILE A 54 -3.63 -8.29 5.54
N GLU A 55 -3.53 -7.85 6.80
CA GLU A 55 -4.14 -6.62 7.28
C GLU A 55 -3.50 -5.37 6.65
N ALA A 56 -2.18 -5.38 6.46
CA ALA A 56 -1.47 -4.32 5.76
C ALA A 56 -1.81 -4.29 4.26
N VAL A 57 -1.86 -5.46 3.60
CA VAL A 57 -2.23 -5.54 2.18
C VAL A 57 -3.66 -5.05 1.96
N ARG A 58 -4.61 -5.44 2.81
CA ARG A 58 -6.00 -4.94 2.76
C ARG A 58 -6.07 -3.42 2.90
N ALA A 59 -5.35 -2.86 3.88
CA ALA A 59 -5.27 -1.42 4.09
C ALA A 59 -4.75 -0.70 2.83
N LEU A 60 -3.67 -1.19 2.24
CA LEU A 60 -3.08 -0.60 1.04
C LEU A 60 -4.04 -0.65 -0.15
N LEU A 61 -4.58 -1.82 -0.47
CA LEU A 61 -5.52 -1.96 -1.59
C LEU A 61 -6.75 -1.06 -1.40
N LYS A 62 -7.27 -0.95 -0.18
CA LYS A 62 -8.40 -0.08 0.14
C LYS A 62 -8.06 1.39 -0.12
N VAL A 63 -6.94 1.87 0.39
CA VAL A 63 -6.50 3.26 0.17
C VAL A 63 -6.30 3.52 -1.33
N CYS A 64 -5.63 2.62 -2.04
CA CYS A 64 -5.44 2.78 -3.48
C CYS A 64 -6.77 2.79 -4.25
N ALA A 65 -7.75 2.00 -3.83
CA ALA A 65 -9.08 1.98 -4.44
C ALA A 65 -9.87 3.28 -4.17
N GLU A 66 -9.78 3.82 -2.95
CA GLU A 66 -10.48 5.05 -2.54
C GLU A 66 -9.87 6.30 -3.19
N GLU A 67 -8.55 6.37 -3.29
CA GLU A 67 -7.83 7.54 -3.83
C GLU A 67 -7.42 7.37 -5.29
N ASN A 68 -7.79 6.24 -5.91
CA ASN A 68 -7.47 5.91 -7.29
C ASN A 68 -5.96 5.97 -7.59
N LEU A 69 -5.15 5.55 -6.61
CA LEU A 69 -3.69 5.54 -6.72
C LEU A 69 -3.24 4.45 -7.68
N ARG A 70 -2.26 4.76 -8.54
CA ARG A 70 -1.64 3.79 -9.45
C ARG A 70 -0.28 3.40 -8.91
N ILE A 71 -0.25 2.34 -8.10
CA ILE A 71 0.99 1.79 -7.56
C ILE A 71 1.26 0.39 -8.12
N THR A 72 2.53 0.04 -8.19
CA THR A 72 2.97 -1.34 -8.43
C THR A 72 3.28 -1.98 -7.09
N LEU A 73 2.73 -3.16 -6.83
CA LEU A 73 3.05 -3.96 -5.65
C LEU A 73 4.18 -4.92 -6.01
N LYS A 74 5.20 -5.00 -5.18
CA LYS A 74 6.29 -5.97 -5.31
C LYS A 74 6.21 -6.95 -4.14
N ASP A 75 6.19 -8.25 -4.44
CA ASP A 75 6.22 -9.32 -3.45
C ASP A 75 7.28 -10.36 -3.83
N GLY A 76 8.43 -10.28 -3.17
CA GLY A 76 9.64 -10.99 -3.56
C GLY A 76 10.05 -10.64 -4.99
N THR A 77 9.93 -11.61 -5.90
CA THR A 77 10.22 -11.44 -7.33
C THR A 77 8.98 -11.14 -8.18
N ARG A 78 7.79 -11.14 -7.57
CA ARG A 78 6.51 -10.93 -8.26
C ARG A 78 6.14 -9.45 -8.26
N TYR A 79 5.59 -8.98 -9.36
CA TYR A 79 5.08 -7.62 -9.50
C TYR A 79 3.61 -7.65 -9.89
N PHE A 80 2.79 -6.87 -9.19
CA PHE A 80 1.37 -6.72 -9.46
C PHE A 80 1.06 -5.26 -9.73
N MET A 81 0.37 -4.98 -10.82
CA MET A 81 -0.10 -3.63 -11.14
C MET A 81 -1.61 -3.69 -11.36
N PRO A 82 -2.42 -3.42 -10.32
CA PRO A 82 -3.87 -3.36 -10.48
C PRO A 82 -4.25 -2.26 -11.47
N VAL A 83 -4.82 -2.64 -12.62
CA VAL A 83 -5.33 -1.67 -13.61
C VAL A 83 -6.56 -0.93 -13.06
N ARG A 84 -7.38 -1.66 -12.29
CA ARG A 84 -8.50 -1.13 -11.51
C ARG A 84 -8.59 -1.91 -10.21
N TYR A 85 -8.82 -1.21 -9.11
CA TYR A 85 -9.06 -1.86 -7.83
C TYR A 85 -10.52 -2.33 -7.76
N PRO A 86 -10.76 -3.60 -7.41
CA PRO A 86 -12.11 -4.07 -7.09
C PRO A 86 -12.63 -3.39 -5.81
N LYS A 87 -13.93 -3.47 -5.56
CA LYS A 87 -14.58 -2.89 -4.37
C LYS A 87 -15.17 -3.97 -3.47
N GLY A 88 -15.33 -3.64 -2.19
CA GLY A 88 -15.99 -4.50 -1.21
C GLY A 88 -15.31 -5.87 -1.10
N GLN A 89 -16.12 -6.94 -1.12
CA GLN A 89 -15.63 -8.31 -0.91
C GLN A 89 -14.58 -8.76 -1.94
N MET A 90 -14.66 -8.27 -3.18
CA MET A 90 -13.65 -8.63 -4.20
C MET A 90 -12.27 -8.04 -3.88
N LEU A 91 -12.20 -6.92 -3.17
CA LEU A 91 -10.93 -6.36 -2.68
C LEU A 91 -10.31 -7.26 -1.62
N GLU A 92 -11.14 -7.78 -0.72
CA GLU A 92 -10.70 -8.74 0.31
C GLU A 92 -10.18 -10.03 -0.33
N SER A 93 -10.86 -10.55 -1.36
CA SER A 93 -10.38 -11.71 -2.13
C SER A 93 -9.06 -11.43 -2.83
N LEU A 94 -8.90 -10.26 -3.47
CA LEU A 94 -7.63 -9.87 -4.09
C LEU A 94 -6.49 -9.79 -3.08
N ALA A 95 -6.74 -9.22 -1.90
CA ALA A 95 -5.74 -9.17 -0.82
C ALA A 95 -5.28 -10.57 -0.42
N ASN A 96 -6.24 -11.50 -0.25
CA ASN A 96 -5.92 -12.88 0.11
C ASN A 96 -5.09 -13.56 -0.98
N ALA A 97 -5.47 -13.42 -2.25
CA ALA A 97 -4.77 -14.02 -3.39
C ALA A 97 -3.32 -13.51 -3.52
N ILE A 98 -3.09 -12.22 -3.29
CA ILE A 98 -1.74 -11.63 -3.29
C ILE A 98 -0.88 -12.28 -2.20
N VAL A 99 -1.40 -12.36 -0.96
CA VAL A 99 -0.63 -12.88 0.18
C VAL A 99 -0.43 -14.39 0.12
N SER A 100 -1.45 -15.16 -0.27
CA SER A 100 -1.34 -16.62 -0.40
C SER A 100 -0.51 -17.03 -1.62
N GLY A 101 -0.48 -16.17 -2.65
CA GLY A 101 0.09 -16.52 -3.94
C GLY A 101 -0.78 -17.47 -4.77
N GLU A 102 -2.01 -17.72 -4.35
CA GLU A 102 -2.98 -18.60 -5.02
C GLU A 102 -3.95 -17.74 -5.84
N TRP A 103 -4.19 -18.13 -7.09
CA TRP A 103 -5.00 -17.38 -8.08
C TRP A 103 -6.25 -18.14 -8.49
#